data_AF-G1P1Q8-F1
#
_entry.id   AF-G1P1Q8-F1
#
_cell.length_a   1.000
_cell.length_b   1.000
_cell.length_c   1.000
_cell.angle_alpha   90.00
_cell.angle_beta   90.00
_cell.angle_gamma   90.00
#
_symmetry.space_group_name_H-M   'P 1'
#
loop_
_entity.id
_entity.type
_entity.pdbx_description
1 polymer ?
#
loop_
_entity_poly.entity_id
_entity_poly.type
_entity_poly.pdbx_seq_one_letter_code
_entity_poly.pdbx_strand_id
1 'polypeptide(L)'
;GPVFVVQWLFDEAQLTVDNVHLTGQPVQEGQWLYIQNVGREVRQTLKDVAASFAPACLSHEIILESHWTEVQVKGTSLPRALHCWDRSLHEGHKGSKAPLKGCPVHLVDSCSWPHCNPSCPTIRDQFTGQEMNVAQFLMHMGFDVQALAQQQGLEPSKLLGMLSSGS
;
A
#
# COMPACT_ATOMS: atom_id res chain seq x y z
N GLY A 1 24.63 7.43 -10.22
CA GLY A 1 24.08 6.32 -11.01
C GLY A 1 22.57 6.44 -11.09
N PRO A 2 21.88 5.69 -11.95
CA PRO A 2 20.42 5.63 -11.95
C PRO A 2 19.92 5.05 -10.62
N VAL A 3 18.78 5.52 -10.11
CA VAL A 3 18.17 5.08 -8.85
C VAL A 3 16.75 4.58 -9.13
N PHE A 4 16.40 3.44 -8.54
CA PHE A 4 15.04 2.91 -8.52
C PHE A 4 14.48 3.03 -7.10
N VAL A 5 13.37 3.73 -6.94
CA VAL A 5 12.76 3.97 -5.63
C VAL A 5 11.70 2.92 -5.34
N VAL A 6 11.81 2.23 -4.21
CA VAL A 6 10.76 1.34 -3.72
C VAL A 6 10.25 1.92 -2.40
N GLN A 7 8.96 2.21 -2.30
CA GLN A 7 8.40 2.95 -1.17
C GLN A 7 6.93 2.56 -0.93
N TRP A 8 6.57 2.12 0.27
CA TRP A 8 5.17 2.03 0.66
C TRP A 8 4.55 3.42 0.74
N LEU A 9 3.33 3.61 0.20
CA LEU A 9 2.63 4.90 0.37
C LEU A 9 2.26 5.17 1.83
N PHE A 10 2.10 4.12 2.64
CA PHE A 10 1.80 4.20 4.06
C PHE A 10 2.85 3.39 4.83
N ASP A 11 4.05 3.95 5.01
CA ASP A 11 5.11 3.26 5.75
C ASP A 11 4.85 3.31 7.27
N GLU A 12 4.99 2.18 7.96
CA GLU A 12 4.73 2.08 9.41
C GLU A 12 5.70 2.92 10.25
N ALA A 13 6.97 2.99 9.88
CA ALA A 13 7.95 3.76 10.64
C ALA A 13 7.69 5.26 10.49
N GLN A 14 7.27 5.71 9.30
CA GLN A 14 6.83 7.09 9.09
C GLN A 14 5.63 7.42 9.98
N LEU A 15 4.60 6.57 9.99
CA LEU A 15 3.42 6.77 10.83
C LEU A 15 3.76 6.77 12.32
N THR A 16 4.68 5.90 12.75
CA THR A 16 5.14 5.81 14.14
C THR A 16 5.86 7.08 14.60
N VAL A 17 6.75 7.64 13.75
CA VAL A 17 7.44 8.91 14.04
C VAL A 17 6.45 10.06 14.20
N ASP A 18 5.32 10.00 13.48
CA ASP A 18 4.25 10.99 13.53
C ASP A 18 3.21 10.71 14.63
N ASN A 19 3.55 9.85 15.61
CA ASN A 19 2.69 9.41 16.72
C ASN A 19 1.40 8.67 16.33
N VAL A 20 1.30 8.18 15.10
CA VAL A 20 0.23 7.28 14.67
C VAL A 20 0.64 5.85 14.99
N HIS A 21 0.11 5.32 16.08
CA HIS A 21 0.35 3.94 16.50
C HIS A 21 -0.87 3.08 16.21
N LEU A 22 -0.67 1.99 15.50
CA LEU A 22 -1.67 0.96 15.26
C LEU A 22 -1.66 0.00 16.44
N THR A 23 -2.16 0.44 17.59
CA THR A 23 -2.18 -0.29 18.87
C THR A 23 -3.33 -1.29 19.00
N GLY A 24 -4.02 -1.57 17.90
CA GLY A 24 -5.29 -2.27 17.92
C GLY A 24 -6.47 -1.45 18.46
N GLN A 25 -6.31 -0.13 18.64
CA GLN A 25 -7.42 0.78 18.94
C GLN A 25 -7.92 1.50 17.67
N PRO A 26 -9.21 1.85 17.60
CA PRO A 26 -9.73 2.66 16.50
C PRO A 26 -8.99 3.99 16.38
N VAL A 27 -8.50 4.27 15.18
CA VAL A 27 -7.86 5.51 14.76
C VAL A 27 -8.89 6.63 14.81
N GLN A 28 -8.53 7.76 15.42
CA GLN A 28 -9.40 8.93 15.49
C GLN A 28 -9.54 9.59 14.11
N GLU A 29 -10.65 10.28 13.85
CA GLU A 29 -10.91 10.93 12.55
C GLU A 29 -9.76 11.84 12.08
N GLY A 30 -9.16 12.62 12.99
CA GLY A 30 -8.01 13.46 12.67
C GLY A 30 -6.76 12.67 12.26
N GLN A 31 -6.53 11.51 12.88
CA GLN A 31 -5.44 10.59 12.51
C GLN A 31 -5.74 9.90 11.18
N TRP A 32 -7.00 9.59 10.88
CA TRP A 32 -7.39 9.03 9.58
C TRP A 32 -7.14 10.02 8.43
N LEU A 33 -7.55 11.28 8.60
CA LEU A 33 -7.25 12.34 7.63
C LEU A 33 -5.74 12.52 7.43
N TYR A 34 -4.96 12.40 8.52
CA TYR A 34 -3.51 12.43 8.44
C TYR A 34 -2.96 11.29 7.57
N ILE A 35 -3.38 10.05 7.81
CA ILE A 35 -2.94 8.88 7.02
C ILE A 35 -3.25 9.07 5.53
N GLN A 36 -4.43 9.58 5.20
CA GLN A 36 -4.79 9.89 3.80
C GLN A 36 -3.91 11.00 3.19
N ASN A 37 -3.51 11.98 3.98
CA ASN A 37 -2.60 13.04 3.54
C ASN A 37 -1.19 12.50 3.30
N VAL A 38 -0.68 11.63 4.17
CA VAL A 38 0.63 10.96 3.99
C VAL A 38 0.68 10.24 2.64
N GLY A 39 -0.29 9.39 2.34
CA GLY A 39 -0.32 8.68 1.05
C GLY A 39 -0.38 9.63 -0.16
N ARG A 40 -1.06 10.78 -0.02
CA ARG A 40 -1.11 11.81 -1.06
C ARG A 40 0.23 12.51 -1.25
N GLU A 41 0.89 12.86 -0.15
CA GLU A 41 2.18 13.56 -0.16
C GLU A 41 3.29 12.67 -0.71
N VAL A 42 3.40 11.42 -0.24
CA VAL A 42 4.37 10.44 -0.77
C VAL A 42 4.16 10.21 -2.26
N ARG A 43 2.91 10.04 -2.71
CA ARG A 43 2.61 9.95 -4.14
C ARG A 43 3.06 11.20 -4.91
N GLN A 44 2.88 12.37 -4.32
CA GLN A 44 3.25 13.63 -4.94
C GLN A 44 4.77 13.81 -5.05
N THR A 45 5.56 13.36 -4.06
CA THR A 45 7.03 13.39 -4.13
C THR A 45 7.58 12.45 -5.19
N LEU A 46 6.88 11.35 -5.45
CA LEU A 46 7.26 10.37 -6.47
C LEU A 46 6.91 10.77 -7.90
N LYS A 47 6.10 11.81 -8.11
CA LYS A 47 5.56 12.20 -9.43
C LYS A 47 6.64 12.36 -10.51
N ASP A 48 7.77 12.97 -10.15
CA ASP A 48 8.86 13.26 -11.10
C ASP A 48 10.02 12.23 -11.00
N VAL A 49 9.83 11.15 -10.25
CA VAL A 49 10.79 10.05 -10.15
C VAL A 49 10.66 9.14 -11.37
N ALA A 50 11.74 9.04 -12.14
CA ALA A 50 11.76 8.32 -13.41
C ALA A 50 11.47 6.81 -13.28
N ALA A 51 11.90 6.19 -12.18
CA ALA A 51 11.67 4.77 -11.89
C ALA A 51 11.30 4.58 -10.42
N SER A 52 10.08 4.13 -10.17
CA SER A 52 9.53 3.98 -8.84
C SER A 52 8.52 2.83 -8.77
N PHE A 53 8.44 2.20 -7.60
CA PHE A 53 7.43 1.21 -7.25
C PHE A 53 6.85 1.56 -5.89
N ALA A 54 5.61 2.04 -5.87
CA ALA A 54 4.93 2.54 -4.68
C ALA A 54 3.49 2.04 -4.56
N PRO A 55 3.32 0.82 -4.02
CA PRO A 55 2.01 0.27 -3.68
C PRO A 55 1.38 0.95 -2.45
N ALA A 56 0.05 0.97 -2.44
CA ALA A 56 -0.78 1.54 -1.39
C ALA A 56 -1.03 0.56 -0.23
N CYS A 57 0.04 0.02 0.33
CA CYS A 57 0.00 -0.89 1.48
C CYS A 57 0.51 -0.18 2.74
N LEU A 58 0.04 -0.66 3.87
CA LEU A 58 0.59 -0.36 5.18
C LEU A 58 1.49 -1.52 5.58
N SER A 59 2.80 -1.28 5.58
CA SER A 59 3.80 -2.30 5.87
C SER A 59 5.13 -1.63 6.23
N HIS A 60 6.06 -2.42 6.77
CA HIS A 60 7.43 -2.01 7.05
C HIS A 60 8.42 -2.93 6.32
N GLU A 61 9.45 -2.34 5.70
CA GLU A 61 10.58 -3.02 5.01
C GLU A 61 10.22 -4.05 3.91
N ILE A 62 10.27 -3.61 2.65
CA ILE A 62 9.90 -4.42 1.47
C ILE A 62 10.83 -5.62 1.23
N ILE A 63 12.15 -5.49 1.38
CA ILE A 63 13.10 -6.42 0.74
C ILE A 63 13.39 -7.68 1.58
N LEU A 64 13.02 -7.69 2.86
CA LEU A 64 13.33 -8.80 3.78
C LEU A 64 12.21 -9.83 3.92
N GLU A 65 11.00 -9.52 3.47
CA GLU A 65 9.85 -10.42 3.58
C GLU A 65 9.66 -11.29 2.33
N SER A 66 9.51 -12.61 2.49
CA SER A 66 9.32 -13.57 1.38
C SER A 66 8.22 -13.22 0.38
N HIS A 67 7.25 -12.38 0.76
CA HIS A 67 6.09 -11.99 -0.05
C HIS A 67 6.31 -10.75 -0.93
N TRP A 68 7.48 -10.10 -0.88
CA TRP A 68 7.75 -8.88 -1.67
C TRP A 68 7.65 -9.07 -3.19
N THR A 69 7.81 -10.32 -3.64
CA THR A 69 7.69 -10.69 -5.05
C THR A 69 6.23 -10.79 -5.53
N GLU A 70 5.27 -10.90 -4.61
CA GLU A 70 3.84 -11.09 -4.87
C GLU A 70 3.10 -9.76 -5.04
N VAL A 71 3.63 -8.70 -4.41
CA VAL A 71 3.04 -7.36 -4.47
C VAL A 71 3.11 -6.79 -5.87
N GLN A 72 1.98 -6.24 -6.33
CA GLN A 72 1.78 -5.74 -7.67
C GLN A 72 1.18 -4.34 -7.67
N VAL A 73 1.68 -3.48 -8.53
CA VAL A 73 1.06 -2.19 -8.86
C VAL A 73 0.63 -2.25 -10.31
N LYS A 74 -0.66 -2.01 -10.59
CA LYS A 74 -1.23 -2.09 -11.95
C LYS A 74 -0.88 -3.40 -12.68
N GLY A 75 -0.93 -4.53 -11.95
CA GLY A 75 -0.63 -5.87 -12.46
C GLY A 75 0.85 -6.14 -12.75
N THR A 76 1.77 -5.27 -12.31
CA THR A 76 3.22 -5.46 -12.46
C THR A 76 3.85 -5.67 -11.08
N SER A 77 4.57 -6.78 -10.90
CA SER A 77 5.30 -7.04 -9.65
C SER A 77 6.63 -6.29 -9.57
N LEU A 78 7.18 -6.13 -8.36
CA LEU A 78 8.48 -5.47 -8.17
C LEU A 78 9.62 -6.15 -8.95
N PRO A 79 9.79 -7.49 -8.96
CA PRO A 79 10.79 -8.14 -9.80
C PRO A 79 10.64 -7.82 -11.29
N ARG A 80 9.39 -7.75 -11.78
CA ARG A 80 9.10 -7.39 -13.18
C ARG A 80 9.45 -5.92 -13.45
N ALA A 81 9.14 -5.01 -12.53
CA ALA A 81 9.48 -3.59 -12.65
C ALA A 81 10.99 -3.35 -12.67
N LEU A 82 11.75 -4.05 -11.82
CA LEU A 82 13.23 -4.01 -11.81
C LEU A 82 13.81 -4.55 -13.12
N HIS A 83 13.27 -5.64 -13.66
CA HIS A 83 13.65 -6.15 -14.98
C HIS A 83 13.37 -5.12 -16.09
N CYS A 84 12.24 -4.43 -16.04
CA CYS A 84 11.91 -3.36 -16.99
C CYS A 84 12.86 -2.18 -16.88
N TRP A 85 13.26 -1.83 -15.65
CA TRP A 85 14.21 -0.76 -15.39
C TRP A 85 15.59 -1.11 -15.95
N ASP A 86 16.10 -2.30 -15.68
CA ASP A 86 17.38 -2.78 -16.23
C ASP A 86 17.40 -2.70 -17.76
N ARG A 87 16.34 -3.19 -18.42
CA ARG A 87 16.20 -3.08 -19.88
C ARG A 87 16.15 -1.64 -20.38
N SER A 88 15.49 -0.74 -19.64
CA SER A 88 15.40 0.67 -20.00
C SER A 88 16.77 1.37 -19.99
N LEU A 89 17.66 0.97 -19.08
CA LEU A 89 19.02 1.50 -19.02
C LEU A 89 19.84 1.03 -20.23
N HIS A 90 19.72 -0.24 -20.62
CA HIS A 90 20.40 -0.81 -21.78
C HIS A 90 19.93 -0.20 -23.12
N GLU A 91 18.63 0.02 -23.29
CA GLU A 91 18.07 0.58 -24.53
C GLU A 91 18.21 2.11 -24.60
N GLY A 92 18.27 2.81 -23.45
CA GLY A 92 18.60 4.23 -23.37
C GLY A 92 19.99 4.55 -23.92
N HIS A 93 20.95 3.63 -23.80
CA HIS A 93 22.28 3.75 -24.42
C HIS A 93 22.27 3.63 -25.95
N LYS A 94 21.21 3.07 -26.56
CA LYS A 94 21.07 2.89 -28.01
C LYS A 94 20.30 4.03 -28.70
N GLY A 95 20.03 5.14 -27.99
CA GLY A 95 19.40 6.34 -28.55
C GLY A 95 17.89 6.25 -28.78
N SER A 96 17.24 5.14 -28.38
CA SER A 96 15.78 5.00 -28.44
C SER A 96 15.14 5.61 -27.19
N LYS A 97 14.52 6.79 -27.32
CA LYS A 97 13.78 7.47 -26.24
C LYS A 97 12.36 6.92 -26.02
N ALA A 98 11.97 5.86 -26.73
CA ALA A 98 10.62 5.33 -26.64
C ALA A 98 10.46 4.46 -25.38
N PRO A 99 9.40 4.67 -24.57
CA PRO A 99 9.08 3.78 -23.46
C PRO A 99 8.93 2.34 -23.94
N LEU A 100 9.49 1.39 -23.19
CA LEU A 100 9.31 -0.05 -23.47
C LEU A 100 7.83 -0.40 -23.36
N LYS A 101 7.17 -0.70 -24.49
CA LYS A 101 5.76 -1.14 -24.50
C LYS A 101 5.60 -2.38 -23.61
N GLY A 102 4.69 -2.31 -22.64
CA GLY A 102 4.43 -3.41 -21.70
C GLY A 102 5.48 -3.62 -20.61
N CYS A 103 6.41 -2.66 -20.43
CA CYS A 103 7.44 -2.69 -19.39
C CYS A 103 7.48 -1.36 -18.60
N PRO A 104 6.47 -1.08 -17.76
CA PRO A 104 6.44 0.15 -16.98
C PRO A 104 7.51 0.14 -15.87
N VAL A 105 8.08 1.31 -15.61
CA VAL A 105 9.10 1.53 -14.56
C VAL A 105 8.67 2.56 -13.50
N HIS A 106 7.63 3.34 -13.78
CA HIS A 106 6.99 4.25 -12.83
C HIS A 106 5.61 3.69 -12.46
N LEU A 107 5.55 3.07 -11.29
CA LEU A 107 4.42 2.27 -10.81
C LEU A 107 4.02 2.77 -9.42
N VAL A 108 3.06 3.68 -9.38
CA VAL A 108 2.52 4.25 -8.13
C VAL A 108 1.01 4.03 -8.11
N ASP A 109 0.50 3.53 -6.98
CA ASP A 109 -0.93 3.39 -6.74
C ASP A 109 -1.61 4.77 -6.60
N SER A 110 -2.90 4.82 -6.92
CA SER A 110 -3.68 6.07 -6.92
C SER A 110 -4.74 6.15 -5.84
N CYS A 111 -5.01 5.06 -5.13
CA CYS A 111 -5.98 5.04 -4.04
C CYS A 111 -5.46 5.77 -2.79
N SER A 112 -6.40 6.25 -1.98
CA SER A 112 -6.16 7.17 -0.86
C SER A 112 -6.21 6.50 0.51
N TRP A 113 -6.35 5.18 0.59
CA TRP A 113 -6.45 4.44 1.84
C TRP A 113 -5.48 3.25 1.83
N PRO A 114 -4.88 2.92 2.97
CA PRO A 114 -3.99 1.76 3.10
C PRO A 114 -4.74 0.46 2.82
N HIS A 115 -4.02 -0.52 2.25
CA HIS A 115 -4.54 -1.82 1.82
C HIS A 115 -5.67 -1.78 0.79
N CYS A 116 -5.83 -0.66 0.06
CA CYS A 116 -6.66 -0.68 -1.16
C CYS A 116 -6.09 -1.59 -2.24
N ASN A 117 -4.79 -1.86 -2.21
CA ASN A 117 -4.16 -2.77 -3.14
C ASN A 117 -4.36 -4.23 -2.66
N PRO A 118 -5.02 -5.09 -3.44
CA PRO A 118 -5.35 -6.45 -3.01
C PRO A 118 -4.13 -7.37 -2.93
N SER A 119 -2.99 -6.95 -3.48
CA SER A 119 -1.72 -7.70 -3.41
C SER A 119 -0.85 -7.29 -2.22
N CYS A 120 -1.37 -6.43 -1.33
CA CYS A 120 -0.64 -6.07 -0.13
C CYS A 120 -0.36 -7.30 0.76
N PRO A 121 0.78 -7.30 1.48
CA PRO A 121 1.07 -8.33 2.47
C PRO A 121 0.03 -8.34 3.59
N THR A 122 0.01 -9.40 4.39
CA THR A 122 -0.82 -9.48 5.59
C THR A 122 -0.42 -8.38 6.57
N ILE A 123 -1.43 -7.75 7.15
CA ILE A 123 -1.23 -6.69 8.15
C ILE A 123 -0.80 -7.35 9.45
N ARG A 124 0.13 -6.75 10.17
CA ARG A 124 0.58 -7.25 11.47
C ARG A 124 0.42 -6.17 12.53
N ASP A 125 0.01 -6.58 13.72
CA ASP A 125 -0.02 -5.69 14.87
C ASP A 125 1.43 -5.35 15.27
N GLN A 126 1.74 -4.06 15.38
CA GLN A 126 3.10 -3.57 15.61
C GLN A 126 3.70 -3.98 16.97
N PHE A 127 2.87 -4.34 17.95
CA PHE A 127 3.32 -4.70 19.30
C PHE A 127 3.45 -6.22 19.49
N THR A 128 2.52 -6.97 18.92
CA THR A 128 2.39 -8.42 19.10
C THR A 128 2.95 -9.21 17.92
N GLY A 129 3.12 -8.58 16.76
CA GLY A 129 3.51 -9.22 15.50
C GLY A 129 2.45 -10.18 14.94
N GLN A 130 1.26 -10.21 15.54
CA GLN A 130 0.18 -11.11 15.11
C GLN A 130 -0.46 -10.61 13.82
N GLU A 131 -0.80 -11.55 12.95
CA GLU A 131 -1.50 -11.24 11.72
C GLU A 131 -2.92 -10.77 12.00
N MET A 132 -3.31 -9.76 11.23
CA MET A 132 -4.58 -9.09 11.30
C MET A 132 -5.38 -9.41 10.05
N ASN A 133 -6.63 -9.83 10.23
CA ASN A 133 -7.54 -9.94 9.11
C ASN A 133 -8.06 -8.56 8.69
N VAL A 134 -8.61 -8.48 7.47
CA VAL A 134 -9.11 -7.22 6.88
C VAL A 134 -10.14 -6.53 7.76
N ALA A 135 -11.01 -7.30 8.43
CA ALA A 135 -12.05 -6.73 9.28
C ALA A 135 -11.47 -6.09 10.56
N GLN A 136 -10.50 -6.74 11.21
CA GLN A 136 -9.78 -6.16 12.35
C GLN A 136 -9.02 -4.90 11.94
N PHE A 137 -8.38 -4.92 10.77
CA PHE A 137 -7.72 -3.74 10.23
C PHE A 137 -8.70 -2.59 9.99
N LEU A 138 -9.82 -2.83 9.33
CA LEU A 138 -10.84 -1.81 9.09
C LEU A 138 -11.33 -1.21 10.40
N MET A 139 -11.64 -2.04 11.40
CA MET A 139 -12.01 -1.57 12.74
C MET A 139 -10.92 -0.67 13.35
N HIS A 140 -9.63 -1.02 13.19
CA HIS A 140 -8.54 -0.16 13.65
C HIS A 140 -8.44 1.13 12.86
N MET A 141 -8.78 1.16 11.58
CA MET A 141 -8.80 2.40 10.80
C MET A 141 -10.02 3.29 11.10
N GLY A 142 -10.78 3.00 12.15
CA GLY A 142 -11.96 3.78 12.55
C GLY A 142 -13.21 3.42 11.75
N PHE A 143 -13.21 2.29 11.03
CA PHE A 143 -14.43 1.78 10.40
C PHE A 143 -15.39 1.28 11.47
N ASP A 144 -16.46 2.03 11.68
CA ASP A 144 -17.52 1.66 12.59
C ASP A 144 -18.49 0.67 11.91
N VAL A 145 -18.26 -0.61 12.19
CA VAL A 145 -19.10 -1.72 11.70
C VAL A 145 -20.54 -1.55 12.19
N GLN A 146 -20.77 -1.05 13.41
CA GLN A 146 -22.12 -0.81 13.93
C GLN A 146 -22.83 0.30 13.14
N ALA A 147 -22.16 1.42 12.88
CA ALA A 147 -22.74 2.53 12.12
C ALA A 147 -23.09 2.12 10.68
N LEU A 148 -22.20 1.39 9.99
CA LEU A 148 -22.48 0.93 8.64
C LEU A 148 -23.56 -0.16 8.60
N ALA A 149 -23.54 -1.09 9.58
CA ALA A 149 -24.57 -2.11 9.72
C ALA A 149 -25.96 -1.49 9.92
N GLN A 150 -26.07 -0.45 10.77
CA GLN A 150 -27.31 0.29 10.95
C GLN A 150 -27.77 1.00 9.67
N GLN A 151 -26.87 1.62 8.91
CA GLN A 151 -27.22 2.25 7.63
C GLN A 151 -27.66 1.24 6.56
N GLN A 152 -27.08 0.04 6.57
CA GLN A 152 -27.38 -1.03 5.62
C GLN A 152 -28.55 -1.93 6.07
N GLY A 153 -29.08 -1.72 7.29
CA GLY A 153 -30.08 -2.61 7.90
C GLY A 153 -29.56 -4.04 8.10
N LEU A 154 -28.25 -4.20 8.26
CA LEU A 154 -27.59 -5.49 8.45
C LEU A 154 -27.21 -5.68 9.92
N GLU A 155 -27.07 -6.93 10.33
CA GLU A 155 -26.45 -7.27 11.62
C GLU A 155 -24.94 -7.02 11.55
N PRO A 156 -24.32 -6.39 12.56
CA PRO A 156 -22.87 -6.13 12.58
C PRO A 156 -22.02 -7.38 12.32
N SER A 157 -22.41 -8.52 12.90
CA SER A 157 -21.74 -9.80 12.72
C SER A 157 -21.81 -10.32 11.28
N LYS A 158 -22.91 -10.03 10.56
CA LYS A 158 -23.10 -10.42 9.16
C LYS A 158 -22.26 -9.55 8.24
N LEU A 159 -22.23 -8.24 8.49
CA LEU A 159 -21.36 -7.31 7.78
C LEU A 159 -19.88 -7.67 7.98
N LEU A 160 -19.48 -7.99 9.22
CA LEU A 160 -18.13 -8.42 9.53
C LEU A 160 -17.76 -9.74 8.83
N GLY A 161 -18.71 -10.67 8.77
CA GLY A 161 -18.57 -11.92 8.02
C GLY A 161 -18.28 -11.65 6.55
N MET A 162 -19.04 -10.76 5.91
CA MET A 162 -18.85 -10.37 4.50
C MET A 162 -17.49 -9.68 4.25
N LEU A 163 -17.00 -8.88 5.20
CA LEU A 163 -15.69 -8.22 5.12
C LEU A 163 -14.53 -9.19 5.35
N SER A 164 -14.76 -10.28 6.10
CA SER A 164 -13.75 -11.30 6.40
C SER A 164 -13.68 -12.39 5.34
N SER A 165 -14.80 -12.71 4.69
CA SER A 165 -14.89 -13.60 3.55
C SER A 165 -14.71 -12.80 2.25
N GLY A 166 -13.46 -12.46 1.93
CA GLY A 166 -13.13 -11.84 0.63
C GLY A 166 -13.77 -12.64 -0.51
N SER A 167 -14.60 -11.96 -1.30
CA SER A 167 -15.14 -12.47 -2.56
C SER A 167 -14.19 -12.16 -3.70
#